data_AF-U2QUI5-F1
#
_entry.id   AF-U2QUI5-F1
#
_cell.length_a   1.000
_cell.length_b   1.000
_cell.length_c   1.000
_cell.angle_alpha   90.00
_cell.angle_beta   90.00
_cell.angle_gamma   90.00
#
_symmetry.space_group_name_H-M   'P 1'
#
loop_
_entity.id
_entity.type
_entity.pdbx_description
1 polymer ?
#
loop_
_entity_poly.entity_id
_entity_poly.type
_entity_poly.pdbx_seq_one_letter_code
_entity_poly.pdbx_strand_id
1 'polypeptide(L)'
;MNSNIKEQRSIAGLRANAAAFLINLSYFLPGINLIVPIVALILEGENDFVRNYAKQTLALSVVTVVALALNIVVVLGTFVFLIFTAILSIFQIIAAISALVEKEFKIPYLEKVVNLLFID
;
A
#
# COMPACT_ATOMS: atom_id res chain seq x y z
N MET A 1 18.58 10.95 5.01
CA MET A 1 18.05 12.27 4.60
C MET A 1 16.97 12.63 5.60
N ASN A 2 17.15 13.66 6.44
CA ASN A 2 16.20 14.02 7.50
C ASN A 2 15.51 15.33 7.11
N SER A 3 14.75 15.29 6.02
CA SER A 3 13.92 16.40 5.59
C SER A 3 12.53 16.24 6.20
N ASN A 4 12.00 17.33 6.76
CA ASN A 4 10.69 17.38 7.40
C ASN A 4 9.60 16.96 6.39
N ILE A 5 8.96 15.80 6.58
CA ILE A 5 7.92 15.25 5.69
C ILE A 5 6.81 16.28 5.41
N LYS A 6 6.50 17.15 6.40
CA LYS A 6 5.50 18.22 6.28
C LYS A 6 5.79 19.23 5.17
N GLU A 7 7.06 19.48 4.92
CA GLU A 7 7.51 20.48 3.95
C GLU A 7 7.69 19.88 2.55
N GLN A 8 7.71 18.55 2.46
CA GLN A 8 7.79 17.85 1.19
C GLN A 8 6.44 17.91 0.47
N ARG A 9 6.46 18.56 -0.68
CA ARG A 9 5.42 18.44 -1.70
C ARG A 9 5.59 17.12 -2.43
N SER A 10 4.48 16.62 -2.96
CA SER A 10 4.36 15.36 -3.71
C SER A 10 3.41 15.59 -4.88
N ILE A 11 2.77 14.52 -5.36
CA ILE A 11 1.83 14.46 -6.47
C ILE A 11 0.83 15.63 -6.41
N ALA A 12 0.72 16.36 -7.52
CA ALA A 12 -0.19 17.51 -7.69
C ALA A 12 -0.03 18.61 -6.61
N GLY A 13 1.16 18.71 -5.99
CA GLY A 13 1.44 19.71 -4.95
C GLY A 13 0.83 19.37 -3.59
N LEU A 14 0.29 18.16 -3.42
CA LEU A 14 -0.18 17.64 -2.13
C LEU A 14 1.02 17.45 -1.18
N ARG A 15 0.78 17.50 0.13
CA ARG A 15 1.81 17.14 1.11
C ARG A 15 2.11 15.65 1.05
N ALA A 16 3.36 15.27 1.26
CA ALA A 16 3.81 13.87 1.19
C ALA A 16 2.99 12.93 2.10
N ASN A 17 2.71 13.34 3.34
CA ASN A 17 1.87 12.56 4.28
C ASN A 17 0.45 12.34 3.76
N ALA A 18 -0.18 13.37 3.19
CA ALA A 18 -1.53 13.26 2.64
C ALA A 18 -1.55 12.40 1.37
N ALA A 19 -0.55 12.53 0.48
CA ALA A 19 -0.43 11.66 -0.69
C ALA A 19 -0.27 10.19 -0.29
N ALA A 20 0.66 9.90 0.61
CA ALA A 20 0.86 8.55 1.15
C ALA A 20 -0.40 8.00 1.83
N PHE A 21 -1.12 8.81 2.61
CA PHE A 21 -2.39 8.40 3.22
C PHE A 21 -3.44 8.00 2.18
N LEU A 22 -3.67 8.83 1.16
CA LEU A 22 -4.63 8.55 0.10
C LEU A 22 -4.26 7.29 -0.70
N ILE A 23 -2.97 7.10 -0.96
CA ILE A 23 -2.46 5.88 -1.58
C ILE A 23 -2.82 4.68 -0.70
N ASN A 24 -2.55 4.73 0.61
CA ASN A 24 -2.91 3.60 1.48
C ASN A 24 -4.43 3.35 1.51
N LEU A 25 -5.24 4.40 1.51
CA LEU A 25 -6.71 4.28 1.54
C LEU A 25 -7.26 3.59 0.28
N SER A 26 -6.57 3.72 -0.86
CA SER A 26 -6.98 3.08 -2.11
C SER A 26 -7.07 1.56 -2.03
N TYR A 27 -6.34 0.92 -1.11
CA TYR A 27 -6.38 -0.52 -0.89
C TYR A 27 -7.80 -1.06 -0.61
N PHE A 28 -8.63 -0.26 0.07
CA PHE A 28 -9.98 -0.65 0.47
C PHE A 28 -11.01 -0.51 -0.66
N LEU A 29 -10.60 -0.02 -1.83
CA LEU A 29 -11.45 0.18 -2.99
C LEU A 29 -11.09 -0.86 -4.07
N PRO A 30 -11.92 -1.90 -4.28
CA PRO A 30 -11.65 -2.92 -5.29
C PRO A 30 -11.42 -2.31 -6.68
N GLY A 31 -10.38 -2.77 -7.38
CA GLY A 31 -9.97 -2.27 -8.70
C GLY A 31 -9.12 -0.99 -8.64
N ILE A 32 -9.46 -0.06 -7.74
CA ILE A 32 -8.69 1.18 -7.52
C ILE A 32 -7.38 0.88 -6.76
N ASN A 33 -7.40 -0.13 -5.89
CA ASN A 33 -6.26 -0.60 -5.08
C ASN A 33 -5.00 -0.95 -5.89
N LEU A 34 -5.12 -1.32 -7.16
CA LEU A 34 -3.97 -1.48 -8.06
C LEU A 34 -3.61 -0.18 -8.79
N ILE A 35 -4.62 0.54 -9.27
CA ILE A 35 -4.43 1.71 -10.15
C ILE A 35 -3.75 2.86 -9.42
N VAL A 36 -4.25 3.23 -8.23
CA VAL A 36 -3.73 4.38 -7.48
C VAL A 36 -2.25 4.24 -7.12
N PRO A 37 -1.77 3.14 -6.52
CA PRO A 37 -0.35 3.03 -6.22
C PRO A 37 0.52 2.94 -7.48
N ILE A 38 0.05 2.36 -8.59
CA ILE A 38 0.78 2.38 -9.88
C ILE A 38 0.92 3.81 -10.38
N VAL A 39 -0.18 4.56 -10.45
CA VAL A 39 -0.17 5.96 -10.90
C VAL A 39 0.71 6.81 -9.98
N ALA A 40 0.64 6.59 -8.67
CA ALA A 40 1.51 7.26 -7.71
C ALA A 40 2.99 6.98 -7.98
N LEU A 41 3.36 5.73 -8.28
CA LEU A 41 4.75 5.37 -8.61
C LEU A 41 5.23 5.96 -9.94
N ILE A 42 4.34 6.18 -10.90
CA ILE A 42 4.66 6.86 -12.17
C ILE A 42 4.86 8.36 -11.95
N LEU A 43 4.02 8.98 -11.12
CA LEU A 43 4.03 10.43 -10.90
C LEU A 43 5.06 10.88 -9.86
N GLU A 44 5.43 10.00 -8.92
CA GLU A 44 6.34 10.32 -7.83
C GLU A 44 7.71 9.70 -8.06
N GLY A 45 8.62 10.52 -8.59
CA GLY A 45 9.99 10.11 -8.91
C GLY A 45 10.99 10.28 -7.76
N GLU A 46 10.78 11.26 -6.88
CA GLU A 46 11.82 11.72 -5.94
C GLU A 46 11.44 11.55 -4.46
N ASN A 47 10.15 11.46 -4.12
CA ASN A 47 9.74 11.33 -2.73
C ASN A 47 9.75 9.86 -2.26
N ASP A 48 10.86 9.42 -1.68
CA ASP A 48 11.01 8.05 -1.17
C ASP A 48 9.93 7.66 -0.15
N PHE A 49 9.47 8.58 0.70
CA PHE A 49 8.41 8.29 1.67
C PHE A 49 7.10 7.89 0.98
N VAL A 50 6.66 8.69 0.00
CA VAL A 50 5.44 8.42 -0.77
C VAL A 50 5.61 7.17 -1.64
N ARG A 51 6.77 7.01 -2.29
CA ARG A 51 7.08 5.83 -3.11
C ARG A 51 7.08 4.55 -2.28
N ASN A 52 7.62 4.57 -1.07
CA ASN A 52 7.61 3.41 -0.17
C ASN A 52 6.20 2.98 0.21
N TYR A 53 5.30 3.93 0.48
CA TYR A 53 3.90 3.62 0.73
C TYR A 53 3.17 3.11 -0.53
N ALA A 54 3.49 3.65 -1.70
CA ALA A 54 2.94 3.19 -2.96
C ALA A 54 3.39 1.76 -3.31
N LYS A 55 4.69 1.45 -3.17
CA LYS A 55 5.22 0.09 -3.36
C LYS A 55 4.53 -0.93 -2.46
N GLN A 56 4.41 -0.62 -1.17
CA GLN A 56 3.78 -1.53 -0.19
C GLN A 56 2.28 -1.70 -0.45
N THR A 57 1.57 -0.62 -0.78
CA THR A 57 0.14 -0.71 -1.13
C THR A 57 -0.08 -1.54 -2.38
N LEU A 58 0.78 -1.38 -3.41
CA LEU A 58 0.71 -2.21 -4.61
C LEU A 58 0.98 -3.68 -4.29
N ALA A 59 2.02 -3.97 -3.51
CA ALA A 59 2.38 -5.32 -3.11
C ALA A 59 1.24 -6.02 -2.36
N LEU A 60 0.63 -5.34 -1.37
CA LEU A 60 -0.53 -5.88 -0.68
C LEU A 60 -1.72 -6.10 -1.61
N SER A 61 -1.98 -5.17 -2.52
CA SER A 61 -3.09 -5.28 -3.46
C SER A 61 -2.91 -6.47 -4.41
N VAL A 62 -1.69 -6.71 -4.89
CA VAL A 62 -1.35 -7.90 -5.69
C VAL A 62 -1.56 -9.18 -4.88
N VAL A 63 -1.09 -9.23 -3.63
CA VAL A 63 -1.31 -10.39 -2.74
C VAL A 63 -2.80 -10.66 -2.54
N THR A 64 -3.60 -9.63 -2.30
CA THR A 64 -5.05 -9.74 -2.13
C THR A 64 -5.73 -10.24 -3.40
N VAL A 65 -5.32 -9.77 -4.58
CA VAL A 65 -5.85 -10.25 -5.87
C VAL A 65 -5.51 -11.72 -6.09
N VAL A 66 -4.27 -12.15 -5.83
CA VAL A 66 -3.88 -13.57 -5.92
C VAL A 66 -4.68 -14.42 -4.92
N ALA A 67 -4.93 -13.90 -3.72
CA ALA A 67 -5.71 -14.58 -2.69
C ALA A 67 -7.18 -14.80 -3.09
N LEU A 68 -7.73 -14.09 -4.09
CA LEU A 68 -9.08 -14.35 -4.61
C LEU A 68 -9.23 -15.81 -5.06
N ALA A 69 -8.16 -16.45 -5.53
CA ALA A 69 -8.15 -17.86 -5.94
C ALA A 69 -8.53 -18.82 -4.79
N LEU A 70 -8.40 -18.42 -3.52
CA LEU A 70 -8.85 -19.24 -2.39
C LEU A 70 -10.36 -19.51 -2.45
N ASN A 71 -11.14 -18.58 -3.01
CA ASN A 71 -12.60 -18.71 -3.11
C ASN A 71 -13.07 -19.78 -4.11
N ILE A 72 -12.15 -20.44 -4.86
CA ILE A 72 -12.48 -21.64 -5.66
C ILE A 72 -13.10 -22.73 -4.76
N VAL A 73 -12.63 -22.84 -3.51
CA VAL A 73 -13.26 -23.70 -2.49
C VAL A 73 -14.32 -22.88 -1.75
N VAL A 74 -15.56 -22.96 -2.22
CA VAL A 74 -16.69 -22.05 -1.88
C VAL A 74 -16.87 -21.76 -0.39
N VAL A 75 -16.71 -22.74 0.49
CA VAL A 75 -16.94 -22.55 1.94
C VAL A 75 -15.62 -22.34 2.68
N LEU A 76 -14.76 -23.36 2.73
CA LEU A 76 -13.50 -23.29 3.48
C LEU A 76 -12.56 -22.21 2.95
N GLY A 77 -12.43 -22.10 1.62
CA GLY A 77 -11.58 -21.12 0.97
C GLY A 77 -12.03 -19.68 1.24
N THR A 78 -13.35 -19.44 1.25
CA THR A 78 -13.91 -18.13 1.60
C THR A 78 -13.60 -17.73 3.03
N PHE A 79 -13.72 -18.63 4.01
CA PHE A 79 -13.33 -18.32 5.40
C PHE A 79 -11.85 -17.98 5.52
N VAL A 80 -10.98 -18.76 4.87
CA VAL A 80 -9.53 -18.48 4.85
C VAL A 80 -9.24 -17.14 4.18
N PHE A 81 -9.90 -16.84 3.06
CA PHE A 81 -9.79 -15.57 2.37
C PHE A 81 -10.21 -14.38 3.24
N LEU A 82 -11.34 -14.48 3.95
CA LEU A 82 -11.83 -13.42 4.83
C LEU A 82 -10.88 -13.16 6.01
N ILE A 83 -10.39 -14.22 6.66
CA ILE A 83 -9.43 -14.08 7.76
C ILE A 83 -8.13 -13.46 7.25
N PHE A 84 -7.62 -13.95 6.12
CA PHE A 84 -6.40 -13.45 5.51
C PHE A 84 -6.50 -11.97 5.13
N THR A 85 -7.57 -11.59 4.40
CA THR A 85 -7.79 -10.20 3.99
C THR A 85 -8.06 -9.27 5.16
N ALA A 86 -8.68 -9.75 6.25
CA ALA A 86 -8.81 -8.98 7.49
C ALA A 86 -7.44 -8.64 8.10
N ILE A 87 -6.51 -9.60 8.15
CA ILE A 87 -5.14 -9.38 8.64
C ILE A 87 -4.41 -8.35 7.77
N LEU A 88 -4.47 -8.47 6.44
CA LEU A 88 -3.86 -7.51 5.51
C LEU A 88 -4.46 -6.11 5.68
N SER A 89 -5.77 -6.03 5.89
CA SER A 89 -6.48 -4.77 6.13
C SER A 89 -5.99 -4.07 7.41
N ILE A 90 -5.69 -4.82 8.47
CA ILE A 90 -5.12 -4.25 9.70
C ILE A 90 -3.76 -3.60 9.41
N PHE A 91 -2.87 -4.28 8.67
CA PHE A 91 -1.59 -3.69 8.29
C PHE A 91 -1.76 -2.41 7.47
N GLN A 92 -2.72 -2.41 6.53
CA GLN A 92 -3.01 -1.25 5.72
C GLN A 92 -3.56 -0.06 6.54
N ILE A 93 -4.40 -0.32 7.55
CA ILE A 93 -4.88 0.71 8.48
C ILE A 93 -3.70 1.32 9.25
N ILE A 94 -2.80 0.48 9.79
CA ILE A 94 -1.61 0.95 10.51
C ILE A 94 -0.71 1.78 9.59
N ALA A 95 -0.52 1.34 8.34
CA ALA A 95 0.25 2.05 7.33
C ALA A 95 -0.35 3.43 7.03
N ALA A 96 -1.67 3.51 6.83
CA ALA A 96 -2.39 4.77 6.60
C ALA A 96 -2.26 5.74 7.77
N ILE A 97 -2.46 5.27 9.01
CA ILE A 97 -2.30 6.10 10.23
C ILE A 97 -0.85 6.58 10.35
N SER A 98 0.11 5.68 10.12
CA SER A 98 1.54 6.02 10.17
C SER A 98 1.90 7.10 9.15
N ALA A 99 1.33 7.03 7.95
CA ALA A 99 1.52 8.03 6.92
C ALA A 99 1.03 9.42 7.37
N LEU A 100 -0.16 9.50 8.00
CA LEU A 100 -0.73 10.75 8.53
C LEU A 100 0.15 11.37 9.62
N VAL A 101 0.71 10.54 10.51
CA VAL A 101 1.63 11.00 11.57
C VAL A 101 3.09 11.09 11.10
N GLU A 102 3.32 11.03 9.79
CA GLU A 102 4.63 11.24 9.14
C GLU A 102 5.71 10.24 9.57
N LYS A 103 5.30 9.04 9.96
CA LYS A 103 6.20 7.94 10.31
C LYS A 103 6.30 6.99 9.14
N GLU A 104 7.53 6.60 8.78
CA GLU A 104 7.72 5.47 7.90
C GLU A 104 7.26 4.19 8.59
N PHE A 105 6.38 3.44 7.92
CA PHE A 105 5.95 2.12 8.37
C PHE A 105 6.28 1.09 7.30
N LYS A 106 6.97 0.03 7.73
CA LYS A 106 7.25 -1.15 6.90
C LYS A 106 6.30 -2.25 7.32
N ILE A 107 5.44 -2.67 6.40
CA ILE A 107 4.51 -3.76 6.59
C ILE A 107 5.31 -5.06 6.74
N PRO A 108 5.17 -5.77 7.87
CA PRO A 108 5.90 -7.00 8.11
C PRO A 108 5.66 -8.05 7.02
N TYR A 109 6.69 -8.83 6.72
CA TYR A 109 6.66 -9.95 5.75
C TYR A 109 6.34 -9.57 4.29
N LEU A 110 6.19 -8.27 3.96
CA LEU A 110 5.87 -7.81 2.62
C LEU A 110 7.11 -7.55 1.74
N GLU A 111 8.30 -7.45 2.35
CA GLU A 111 9.56 -7.12 1.67
C GLU A 111 9.85 -8.03 0.47
N LYS A 112 9.60 -9.34 0.60
CA LYS A 112 9.80 -10.29 -0.50
C LYS A 112 8.89 -10.00 -1.71
N VAL A 113 7.66 -9.57 -1.46
CA VAL A 113 6.71 -9.22 -2.53
C VAL A 113 7.12 -7.90 -3.16
N VAL A 114 7.53 -6.92 -2.36
CA VAL A 114 8.06 -5.64 -2.86
C VAL A 114 9.28 -5.89 -3.76
N ASN A 115 10.25 -6.68 -3.32
CA ASN A 115 11.45 -6.99 -4.11
C ASN A 115 11.16 -7.82 -5.37
N LEU A 116 10.06 -8.58 -5.39
CA LEU A 116 9.61 -9.29 -6.59
C LEU A 116 8.99 -8.33 -7.61
N LEU A 117 8.21 -7.35 -7.14
CA LEU A 117 7.50 -6.40 -8.00
C LEU A 117 8.37 -5.24 -8.47
N PHE A 118 9.38 -4.88 -7.68
CA PHE A 118 10.27 -3.75 -7.93
C PHE A 118 11.71 -4.26 -7.92
N ILE A 119 12.36 -4.15 -9.07
CA ILE A 119 13.81 -4.30 -9.17
C ILE A 119 14.38 -2.94 -8.81
N ASP A 120 14.86 -2.81 -7.58
CA ASP A 120 15.65 -1.65 -7.14
C ASP A 120 17.13 -1.84 -7.48
#